data_AF-A0AAE0AUH6-F1
#
_entry.id   AF-A0AAE0AUH6-F1
#
_cell.length_a   1.000
_cell.length_b   1.000
_cell.length_c   1.000
_cell.angle_alpha   90.00
_cell.angle_beta   90.00
_cell.angle_gamma   90.00
#
_symmetry.space_group_name_H-M   'P 1'
#
loop_
_entity.id
_entity.type
_entity.pdbx_description
1 polymer ?
#
loop_
_entity_poly.entity_id
_entity_poly.type
_entity_poly.pdbx_seq_one_letter_code
_entity_poly.pdbx_strand_id
1 'polypeptide(L)'
;MLNKFTTLPFFLFFLLFFSLCLLLHAEGFSDKDASSGGVGYMVKREQMKSLIRTEFGRISAVQISDGPSTGPYYLQFIILEPNSLFLPVLLQAGMVFYVRSGSGRLSWTDEGDLKRMQLKRGDVFRLQPGTVFFVESNLELIKREKLRIYAMFSNTEEEAFEPSIGAYTSINDLVLGFDKKVLASAFKVSEDVIRSNYKCNKATGYDTCIAKEENKLMAIGGSIPEGFCNQQRQPIASRKKQ
;
A
#
# COMPACT_ATOMS: atom_id res chain seq x y z
N MET A 1 -64.21 12.33 -51.28
CA MET A 1 -64.49 11.91 -49.89
C MET A 1 -63.39 10.95 -49.48
N LEU A 2 -62.54 11.38 -48.54
CA LEU A 2 -61.24 10.78 -48.26
C LEU A 2 -61.31 10.01 -46.93
N ASN A 3 -61.22 8.68 -46.99
CA ASN A 3 -61.20 7.82 -45.80
C ASN A 3 -59.89 8.02 -45.02
N LYS A 4 -59.98 8.64 -43.84
CA LYS A 4 -58.91 8.71 -42.84
C LYS A 4 -59.33 7.90 -41.61
N PHE A 5 -59.21 6.57 -41.65
CA PHE A 5 -59.48 5.76 -40.44
C PHE A 5 -58.57 4.53 -40.28
N THR A 6 -57.43 4.48 -40.97
CA THR A 6 -56.54 3.30 -40.96
C THR A 6 -55.17 3.53 -40.32
N THR A 7 -54.87 4.71 -39.78
CA THR A 7 -53.56 5.01 -39.19
C THR A 7 -53.50 4.89 -37.66
N LEU A 8 -54.66 4.88 -36.98
CA LEU A 8 -54.74 4.76 -35.52
C LEU A 8 -54.28 3.40 -34.94
N PRO A 9 -54.63 2.23 -35.54
CA PRO A 9 -54.24 0.94 -34.94
C PRO A 9 -52.74 0.65 -35.12
N PHE A 10 -52.10 1.22 -36.14
CA PHE A 10 -50.68 1.03 -36.41
C PHE A 10 -49.80 1.75 -35.37
N PHE A 11 -50.23 2.93 -34.92
CA PHE A 11 -49.53 3.70 -33.89
C PHE A 11 -49.58 3.03 -32.52
N LEU A 12 -50.73 2.44 -32.15
CA LEU A 12 -50.89 1.71 -30.89
C LEU A 12 -50.03 0.44 -30.85
N PHE A 13 -49.93 -0.27 -31.98
CA PHE A 13 -49.06 -1.45 -32.08
C PHE A 13 -47.58 -1.07 -31.95
N PHE A 14 -47.16 0.05 -32.55
CA PHE A 14 -45.78 0.55 -32.43
C PHE A 14 -45.42 0.95 -31.00
N LEU A 15 -46.34 1.60 -30.27
CA LEU A 15 -46.15 1.97 -28.87
C LEU A 15 -46.09 0.75 -27.93
N LEU A 16 -46.93 -0.25 -28.17
CA LEU A 16 -46.88 -1.52 -27.43
C LEU A 16 -45.57 -2.27 -27.69
N PHE A 17 -45.09 -2.29 -28.94
CA PHE A 17 -43.82 -2.90 -29.30
C PHE A 17 -42.64 -2.15 -28.66
N PHE A 18 -42.66 -0.82 -28.64
CA PHE A 18 -41.63 -0.01 -27.97
C PHE A 18 -41.61 -0.24 -26.45
N SER A 19 -42.79 -0.34 -25.82
CA SER A 19 -42.92 -0.66 -24.39
C SER A 19 -42.38 -2.05 -24.06
N LEU A 20 -42.63 -3.04 -24.94
CA LEU A 20 -42.09 -4.39 -24.79
C LEU A 20 -40.57 -4.44 -25.01
N CYS A 21 -40.04 -3.63 -25.95
CA CYS A 21 -38.58 -3.46 -26.15
C CYS A 21 -37.88 -2.82 -24.94
N LEU A 22 -38.57 -1.93 -24.20
CA LEU A 22 -38.04 -1.34 -22.97
C LEU A 22 -37.99 -2.36 -21.82
N LEU A 23 -38.92 -3.32 -21.78
CA LEU A 23 -38.96 -4.36 -20.74
C LEU A 23 -38.00 -5.54 -21.03
N LEU A 24 -37.73 -5.84 -22.30
CA LEU A 24 -36.80 -6.90 -22.71
C LEU A 24 -35.31 -6.49 -22.68
N HIS A 25 -34.99 -5.22 -22.37
CA HIS A 25 -33.61 -4.78 -22.06
C HIS A 25 -33.23 -4.95 -20.58
N ALA A 26 -34.06 -5.62 -19.78
CA ALA A 26 -33.74 -5.98 -18.41
C ALA A 26 -33.20 -7.42 -18.32
N GLU A 27 -32.14 -7.73 -19.08
CA GLU A 27 -31.23 -8.82 -18.74
C GLU A 27 -29.83 -8.27 -18.46
N GLY A 28 -29.53 -8.19 -17.16
CA GLY A 28 -28.24 -8.32 -16.51
C GLY A 28 -27.02 -7.59 -17.07
N PHE A 29 -26.53 -6.58 -16.34
CA PHE A 29 -25.10 -6.50 -16.04
C PHE A 29 -24.89 -5.91 -14.64
N SER A 30 -24.14 -6.67 -13.84
CA SER A 30 -23.63 -6.39 -12.51
C SER A 30 -22.87 -5.07 -12.45
N ASP A 31 -22.96 -4.41 -11.28
CA ASP A 31 -22.12 -3.31 -10.76
C ASP A 31 -21.18 -2.67 -11.78
N LYS A 32 -21.58 -1.52 -12.34
CA LYS A 32 -20.64 -0.55 -12.89
C LYS A 32 -20.99 0.84 -12.42
N ASP A 33 -20.08 1.35 -11.60
CA ASP A 33 -20.01 2.71 -11.12
C ASP A 33 -20.01 3.77 -12.25
N ALA A 34 -20.44 4.96 -11.83
CA ALA A 34 -20.11 6.29 -12.36
C ALA A 34 -20.78 6.76 -13.66
N SER A 35 -21.80 7.59 -13.50
CA SER A 35 -21.86 8.89 -14.19
C SER A 35 -22.85 9.83 -13.49
N SER A 36 -22.33 10.71 -12.63
CA SER A 36 -23.00 11.95 -12.25
C SER A 36 -22.06 13.09 -12.59
N GLY A 37 -22.45 13.91 -13.56
CA GLY A 37 -21.67 15.06 -14.02
C GLY A 37 -21.31 16.03 -12.91
N GLY A 38 -20.14 16.65 -13.05
CA GLY A 38 -19.73 17.88 -12.37
C GLY A 38 -19.38 17.78 -10.88
N VAL A 39 -19.46 16.60 -10.26
CA VAL A 39 -19.08 16.40 -8.85
C VAL A 39 -17.70 15.74 -8.83
N GLY A 40 -16.70 16.42 -8.26
CA GLY A 40 -15.34 15.89 -8.13
C GLY A 40 -15.32 14.48 -7.53
N TYR A 41 -14.29 13.70 -7.87
CA TYR A 41 -14.17 12.30 -7.42
C TYR A 41 -14.21 12.21 -5.89
N MET A 42 -15.34 11.72 -5.35
CA MET A 42 -15.56 11.59 -3.91
C MET A 42 -15.28 10.16 -3.47
N VAL A 43 -14.14 9.97 -2.82
CA VAL A 43 -13.81 8.69 -2.17
C VAL A 43 -14.54 8.56 -0.84
N LYS A 44 -15.38 7.53 -0.72
CA LYS A 44 -15.97 7.16 0.58
C LYS A 44 -14.94 6.41 1.40
N ARG A 45 -15.00 6.57 2.73
CA ARG A 45 -14.12 5.86 3.67
C ARG A 45 -14.20 4.33 3.52
N GLU A 46 -15.37 3.81 3.15
CA GLU A 46 -15.62 2.38 2.91
C GLU A 46 -14.83 1.81 1.73
N GLN A 47 -14.45 2.66 0.77
CA GLN A 47 -13.64 2.29 -0.38
C GLN A 47 -12.14 2.22 -0.05
N MET A 48 -11.74 2.63 1.17
CA MET A 48 -10.34 2.56 1.60
C MET A 48 -9.97 1.13 2.03
N LYS A 49 -8.99 0.53 1.35
CA LYS A 49 -8.44 -0.78 1.72
C LYS A 49 -7.57 -0.64 2.97
N SER A 50 -7.86 -1.42 4.01
CA SER A 50 -6.97 -1.50 5.18
C SER A 50 -5.74 -2.32 4.81
N LEU A 51 -4.55 -1.72 4.88
CA LEU A 51 -3.29 -2.41 4.58
C LEU A 51 -2.73 -3.06 5.83
N ILE A 52 -2.72 -2.31 6.94
CA ILE A 52 -2.18 -2.76 8.22
C ILE A 52 -3.08 -2.26 9.32
N ARG A 53 -3.34 -3.11 10.31
CA ARG A 53 -4.07 -2.74 11.52
C ARG A 53 -3.47 -3.46 12.71
N THR A 54 -2.87 -2.69 13.61
CA THR A 54 -2.35 -3.16 14.89
C THR A 54 -2.98 -2.34 16.02
N GLU A 55 -2.68 -2.69 17.26
CA GLU A 55 -3.05 -1.90 18.43
C GLU A 55 -2.27 -0.57 18.52
N PHE A 56 -1.18 -0.42 17.78
CA PHE A 56 -0.29 0.75 17.79
C PHE A 56 -0.50 1.69 16.61
N GLY A 57 -1.24 1.25 15.59
CA GLY A 57 -1.54 2.08 14.44
C GLY A 57 -2.28 1.35 13.33
N ARG A 58 -2.62 2.08 12.28
CA ARG A 58 -3.21 1.53 11.06
C ARG A 58 -2.78 2.29 9.82
N ILE A 59 -2.68 1.57 8.71
CA ILE A 59 -2.49 2.13 7.37
C ILE A 59 -3.70 1.72 6.55
N SER A 60 -4.26 2.69 5.83
CA SER A 60 -5.33 2.45 4.86
C SER A 60 -4.96 3.15 3.57
N ALA A 61 -5.33 2.58 2.42
CA ALA A 61 -4.99 3.13 1.12
C ALA A 61 -6.22 3.27 0.24
N VAL A 62 -6.17 4.22 -0.69
CA VAL A 62 -7.12 4.34 -1.78
C VAL A 62 -6.41 4.78 -3.05
N GLN A 63 -6.83 4.18 -4.16
CA GLN A 63 -6.45 4.61 -5.49
C GLN A 63 -7.47 5.63 -5.96
N ILE A 64 -6.99 6.76 -6.46
CA ILE A 64 -7.83 7.76 -7.10
C ILE A 64 -7.43 7.82 -8.56
N SER A 65 -8.44 7.83 -9.43
CA SER A 65 -8.28 8.04 -10.87
C SER A 65 -9.17 9.20 -11.26
N ASP A 66 -8.56 10.25 -11.81
CA ASP A 66 -9.26 11.49 -12.18
C ASP A 66 -9.51 11.56 -13.69
N GLY A 67 -10.07 10.48 -14.23
CA GLY A 67 -10.39 10.33 -15.65
C GLY A 67 -9.26 9.74 -16.51
N PRO A 68 -9.47 9.63 -17.84
CA PRO A 68 -8.60 8.89 -18.74
C PRO A 68 -7.22 9.55 -18.98
N SER A 69 -7.11 10.86 -18.71
CA SER A 69 -5.91 11.66 -18.98
C SER A 69 -4.99 11.81 -17.77
N THR A 70 -5.46 11.49 -16.56
CA THR A 70 -4.69 11.59 -15.32
C THR A 70 -4.45 10.20 -14.79
N GLY A 71 -3.19 9.74 -14.86
CA GLY A 71 -2.80 8.44 -14.29
C GLY A 71 -3.24 8.30 -12.83
N PRO A 72 -3.50 7.07 -12.35
CA PRO A 72 -3.96 6.87 -11.00
C PRO A 72 -2.91 7.34 -10.00
N TYR A 73 -3.35 8.05 -8.95
CA TYR A 73 -2.51 8.39 -7.81
C TYR A 73 -2.98 7.68 -6.55
N TYR A 74 -2.02 7.35 -5.69
CA TYR A 74 -2.28 6.55 -4.50
C TYR A 74 -2.18 7.41 -3.24
N LEU A 75 -3.23 7.38 -2.43
CA LEU A 75 -3.25 8.00 -1.13
C LEU A 75 -3.19 6.93 -0.04
N GLN A 76 -2.33 7.14 0.96
CA GLN A 76 -2.31 6.36 2.18
C GLN A 76 -2.57 7.23 3.41
N PHE A 77 -3.33 6.66 4.33
CA PHE A 77 -3.71 7.25 5.60
C PHE A 77 -3.02 6.45 6.70
N ILE A 78 -1.94 7.01 7.23
CA ILE A 78 -1.15 6.43 8.31
C ILE A 78 -1.62 7.06 9.61
N ILE A 79 -2.03 6.22 10.57
CA ILE A 79 -2.43 6.65 11.91
C ILE A 79 -1.60 5.90 12.92
N LEU A 80 -0.92 6.64 13.79
CA LEU A 80 -0.14 6.12 14.89
C LEU A 80 -0.80 6.51 16.22
N GLU A 81 -0.95 5.53 17.11
CA GLU A 81 -1.36 5.80 18.49
C GLU A 81 -0.27 6.60 19.22
N PRO A 82 -0.57 7.37 20.28
CA PRO A 82 0.46 8.08 21.04
C PRO A 82 1.49 7.11 21.62
N ASN A 83 2.77 7.48 21.59
CA ASN A 83 3.89 6.64 22.02
C ASN A 83 4.01 5.33 21.21
N SER A 84 3.94 5.42 19.88
CA SER A 84 4.15 4.29 18.98
C SER A 84 5.20 4.60 17.93
N LEU A 85 5.79 3.54 17.39
CA LEU A 85 6.83 3.61 16.36
C LEU A 85 6.33 2.92 15.09
N PHE A 86 6.33 3.67 13.98
CA PHE A 86 6.33 3.11 12.64
C PHE A 86 7.74 2.65 12.32
N LEU A 87 7.92 1.34 12.13
CA LEU A 87 9.24 0.75 11.97
C LEU A 87 9.98 1.26 10.73
N PRO A 88 11.32 1.19 10.73
CA PRO A 88 12.12 1.50 9.56
C PRO A 88 11.68 0.69 8.33
N VAL A 89 11.41 1.40 7.25
CA VAL A 89 11.12 0.82 5.92
C VAL A 89 11.92 1.54 4.85
N LEU A 90 12.26 0.81 3.79
CA LEU A 90 12.78 1.37 2.54
C LEU A 90 11.61 1.82 1.66
N LEU A 91 11.67 3.05 1.16
CA LEU A 91 10.66 3.60 0.27
C LEU A 91 10.96 3.21 -1.19
N GLN A 92 10.02 2.57 -1.88
CA GLN A 92 10.20 2.15 -3.29
C GLN A 92 9.76 3.23 -4.29
N ALA A 93 8.86 4.14 -3.90
CA ALA A 93 8.33 5.19 -4.75
C ALA A 93 8.36 6.55 -4.06
N GLY A 94 8.47 7.64 -4.81
CA GLY A 94 8.51 8.99 -4.24
C GLY A 94 7.26 9.27 -3.40
N MET A 95 7.45 9.79 -2.19
CA MET A 95 6.37 10.06 -1.24
C MET A 95 6.35 11.54 -0.88
N VAL A 96 5.17 12.15 -0.95
CA VAL A 96 4.88 13.43 -0.31
C VAL A 96 3.85 13.18 0.76
N PHE A 97 4.10 13.62 1.99
CA PHE A 97 3.12 13.46 3.06
C PHE A 97 2.86 14.75 3.82
N TYR A 98 1.63 14.84 4.31
CA TYR A 98 1.09 15.95 5.08
C TYR A 98 0.69 15.48 6.48
N VAL A 99 1.09 16.23 7.50
CA VAL A 99 0.72 15.95 8.89
C VAL A 99 -0.63 16.59 9.21
N ARG A 100 -1.68 15.77 9.28
CA ARG A 100 -3.06 16.23 9.55
C ARG A 100 -3.28 16.61 11.01
N SER A 101 -2.76 15.82 11.94
CA SER A 101 -2.96 16.03 13.39
C SER A 101 -1.89 15.33 14.21
N GLY A 102 -1.75 15.72 15.47
CA GLY A 102 -0.76 15.17 16.40
C GLY A 102 0.65 15.70 16.15
N SER A 103 1.61 15.12 16.86
CA SER A 103 3.03 15.45 16.76
C SER A 103 3.88 14.18 16.85
N GLY A 104 5.12 14.29 16.37
CA GLY A 104 6.04 13.16 16.33
C GLY A 104 7.43 13.56 15.88
N ARG A 105 8.23 12.57 15.51
CA ARG A 105 9.55 12.73 14.91
C ARG A 105 9.67 11.87 13.66
N LEU A 106 10.04 12.51 12.56
CA LEU A 106 10.47 11.84 11.34
C LEU A 106 11.98 11.65 11.39
N SER A 107 12.44 10.45 11.09
CA SER A 107 13.86 10.16 10.90
C SER A 107 14.07 9.47 9.57
N TRP A 108 15.07 9.89 8.80
CA TRP A 108 15.36 9.31 7.49
C TRP A 108 16.85 9.34 7.19
N THR A 109 17.30 8.43 6.32
CA THR A 109 18.68 8.40 5.84
C THR A 109 18.84 9.25 4.59
N ASP A 110 19.84 10.11 4.58
CA ASP A 110 20.19 10.98 3.47
C ASP A 110 21.72 11.04 3.35
N GLU A 111 22.26 10.68 2.19
CA GLU A 111 23.71 10.60 1.92
C GLU A 111 24.52 9.80 2.96
N GLY A 112 23.90 8.81 3.60
CA GLY A 112 24.51 7.97 4.64
C GLY A 112 24.36 8.50 6.07
N ASP A 113 23.82 9.71 6.25
CA ASP A 113 23.53 10.28 7.55
C ASP A 113 22.07 10.06 7.96
N LEU A 114 21.84 9.86 9.25
CA LEU A 114 20.49 9.89 9.82
C LEU A 114 20.07 11.34 10.10
N LYS A 115 19.15 11.86 9.30
CA LYS A 115 18.49 13.16 9.52
C LYS A 115 17.24 12.96 10.39
N ARG A 116 16.90 13.98 11.19
CA ARG A 116 15.74 13.96 12.09
C ARG A 116 15.01 15.31 12.05
N MET A 117 13.68 15.26 12.05
CA MET A 117 12.84 16.45 12.12
C MET A 117 11.61 16.22 12.98
N GLN A 118 11.23 17.23 13.76
CA GLN A 118 10.00 17.17 14.53
C GLN A 118 8.80 17.43 13.62
N LEU A 119 7.80 16.56 13.71
CA LEU A 119 6.54 16.67 12.99
C LEU A 119 5.53 17.43 13.83
N LYS A 120 4.90 18.42 13.20
CA LYS A 120 3.77 19.17 13.73
C LYS A 120 2.64 19.21 12.72
N ARG A 121 1.43 19.43 13.22
CA ARG A 121 0.25 19.63 12.37
C ARG A 121 0.52 20.75 11.35
N GLY A 122 0.25 20.46 10.08
CA GLY A 122 0.44 21.41 8.99
C GLY A 122 1.68 21.13 8.16
N ASP A 123 2.66 20.40 8.68
CA ASP A 123 3.91 20.17 7.98
C ASP A 123 3.72 19.27 6.74
N VAL A 124 4.53 19.53 5.72
CA VAL A 124 4.59 18.77 4.46
C VAL A 124 6.04 18.36 4.21
N PHE A 125 6.25 17.08 3.92
CA PHE A 125 7.56 16.51 3.64
C PHE A 125 7.56 15.74 2.33
N ARG A 126 8.70 15.72 1.66
CA ARG A 126 8.96 14.90 0.48
C ARG A 126 10.13 13.97 0.77
N LEU A 127 9.92 12.67 0.58
CA LEU A 127 10.95 11.64 0.62
C LEU A 127 11.13 11.06 -0.79
N GLN A 128 12.38 10.81 -1.17
CA GLN A 128 12.73 10.25 -2.47
C GLN A 128 12.69 8.72 -2.44
N PRO A 129 12.50 8.04 -3.59
CA PRO A 129 12.73 6.60 -3.68
C PRO A 129 14.11 6.22 -3.12
N GLY A 130 14.20 5.04 -2.49
CA GLY A 130 15.42 4.54 -1.87
C GLY A 130 15.70 5.10 -0.47
N THR A 131 14.91 6.04 0.04
CA THR A 131 15.06 6.55 1.41
C THR A 131 14.59 5.51 2.43
N VAL A 132 15.42 5.21 3.44
CA VAL A 132 14.99 4.50 4.64
C VAL A 132 14.47 5.52 5.64
N PHE A 133 13.24 5.34 6.13
CA PHE A 133 12.66 6.24 7.12
C PHE A 133 11.85 5.50 8.18
N PHE A 134 11.66 6.16 9.32
CA PHE A 134 10.77 5.72 10.39
C PHE A 134 10.10 6.95 11.05
N VAL A 135 8.98 6.71 11.71
CA VAL A 135 8.20 7.78 12.37
C VAL A 135 7.85 7.38 13.78
N GLU A 136 8.17 8.25 14.73
CA GLU A 136 7.79 8.12 16.13
C GLU A 136 6.64 9.08 16.44
N SER A 137 5.58 8.60 17.08
CA SER A 137 4.53 9.49 17.59
C SER A 137 4.85 9.94 19.01
N ASN A 138 4.64 11.22 19.30
CA ASN A 138 4.90 11.76 20.63
C ASN A 138 3.78 11.39 21.61
N LEU A 139 4.14 11.31 22.89
CA LEU A 139 3.18 11.26 24.00
C LEU A 139 3.03 12.65 24.61
N GLU A 140 2.07 13.41 24.11
CA GLU A 140 1.69 14.67 24.76
C GLU A 140 0.85 14.37 26.02
N LEU A 141 1.37 14.77 27.19
CA LEU A 141 0.75 14.49 28.50
C LEU A 141 -0.60 15.19 28.69
N ILE A 142 -0.76 16.37 28.07
CA ILE A 142 -1.96 17.21 28.19
C ILE A 142 -3.04 16.76 27.20
N LYS A 143 -2.64 16.35 25.99
CA LYS A 143 -3.54 15.96 24.92
C LYS A 143 -3.01 14.72 24.21
N ARG A 144 -3.60 13.56 24.48
CA ARG A 144 -3.25 12.28 23.81
C ARG A 144 -3.79 12.25 22.37
N GLU A 145 -3.20 13.04 21.49
CA GLU A 145 -3.60 13.12 20.09
C GLU A 145 -2.84 12.11 19.22
N LYS A 146 -3.58 11.35 18.40
CA LYS A 146 -2.99 10.42 17.42
C LYS A 146 -2.28 11.20 16.32
N LEU A 147 -1.09 10.75 15.95
CA LEU A 147 -0.38 11.26 14.79
C LEU A 147 -1.08 10.72 13.53
N ARG A 148 -1.60 11.62 12.70
CA ARG A 148 -2.28 11.28 11.44
C ARG A 148 -1.51 11.89 10.28
N ILE A 149 -1.02 11.04 9.38
CA ILE A 149 -0.25 11.41 8.21
C ILE A 149 -1.01 10.97 6.96
N TYR A 150 -1.15 11.88 6.00
CA TYR A 150 -1.73 11.63 4.69
C TYR A 150 -0.59 11.64 3.68
N ALA A 151 -0.30 10.49 3.09
CA ALA A 151 0.79 10.30 2.15
C ALA A 151 0.24 10.10 0.74
N MET A 152 0.92 10.70 -0.24
CA MET A 152 0.67 10.54 -1.66
C MET A 152 1.93 9.99 -2.31
N PHE A 153 1.76 9.02 -3.20
CA PHE A 153 2.86 8.37 -3.91
C PHE A 153 2.83 8.76 -5.38
N SER A 154 3.99 9.12 -5.93
CA SER A 154 4.15 9.32 -7.37
C SER A 154 4.22 7.95 -8.04
N ASN A 155 3.29 7.67 -8.95
CA ASN A 155 3.37 6.50 -9.82
C ASN A 155 4.26 6.85 -11.02
N THR A 156 5.32 6.10 -11.25
CA THR A 156 6.04 6.09 -12.53
C THR A 156 5.27 5.15 -13.46
N GLU A 157 4.93 5.61 -14.67
CA GLU A 157 4.04 4.88 -15.60
C GLU A 157 4.51 3.45 -15.96
N GLU A 158 5.76 3.11 -15.63
CA GLU A 158 6.40 1.82 -15.90
C GLU A 158 6.41 0.86 -14.71
N GLU A 159 6.11 1.32 -13.49
CA GLU A 159 6.16 0.49 -12.29
C GLU A 159 4.77 0.34 -11.66
N ALA A 160 4.02 -0.65 -12.14
CA ALA A 160 2.79 -1.09 -11.50
C ALA A 160 3.10 -1.76 -10.14
N PHE A 161 3.51 -0.98 -9.13
CA PHE A 161 3.61 -1.48 -7.76
C PHE A 161 2.21 -1.76 -7.22
N GLU A 162 2.01 -2.97 -6.70
CA GLU A 162 0.71 -3.32 -6.13
C GLU A 162 0.42 -2.42 -4.91
N PRO A 163 -0.66 -1.61 -4.94
CA PRO A 163 -0.86 -0.47 -4.04
C PRO A 163 -1.01 -0.85 -2.56
N SER A 164 -1.19 -2.14 -2.27
CA SER A 164 -1.40 -2.63 -0.92
C SER A 164 -0.13 -2.69 -0.07
N ILE A 165 1.04 -2.90 -0.69
CA ILE A 165 2.31 -3.16 0.02
C ILE A 165 3.53 -2.62 -0.75
N GLY A 166 3.45 -2.46 -2.09
CA GLY A 166 4.62 -2.20 -2.94
C GLY A 166 5.32 -0.86 -2.75
N ALA A 167 4.72 0.11 -2.04
CA ALA A 167 5.37 1.39 -1.75
C ALA A 167 6.53 1.27 -0.75
N TYR A 168 6.56 0.20 0.04
CA TYR A 168 7.55 0.00 1.09
C TYR A 168 8.19 -1.38 0.99
N THR A 169 9.41 -1.49 1.50
CA THR A 169 10.05 -2.77 1.76
C THR A 169 10.58 -2.78 3.18
N SER A 170 10.27 -3.84 3.92
CA SER A 170 10.81 -4.03 5.26
C SER A 170 12.32 -4.22 5.19
N ILE A 171 13.06 -3.62 6.12
CA ILE A 171 14.51 -3.85 6.22
C ILE A 171 14.81 -5.33 6.49
N ASN A 172 13.93 -6.03 7.22
CA ASN A 172 14.09 -7.47 7.44
C ASN A 172 14.05 -8.24 6.13
N ASP A 173 13.13 -7.92 5.23
CA ASP A 173 12.98 -8.62 3.95
C ASP A 173 14.22 -8.40 3.06
N LEU A 174 14.82 -7.20 3.11
CA LEU A 174 16.08 -6.89 2.42
C LEU A 174 17.26 -7.70 2.98
N VAL A 175 17.39 -7.78 4.29
CA VAL A 175 18.51 -8.47 4.95
C VAL A 175 18.39 -9.99 4.79
N LEU A 176 17.18 -10.53 4.88
CA LEU A 176 16.95 -11.98 4.80
C LEU A 176 17.02 -12.54 3.37
N GLY A 177 17.11 -11.68 2.36
CA GLY A 177 17.42 -12.10 0.99
C GLY A 177 18.85 -12.61 0.80
N PHE A 178 19.76 -12.37 1.76
CA PHE A 178 21.16 -12.82 1.69
C PHE A 178 21.38 -14.17 2.39
N ASP A 179 22.32 -14.96 1.88
CA ASP A 179 22.76 -16.19 2.53
C ASP A 179 23.35 -15.90 3.92
N LYS A 180 23.06 -16.77 4.89
CA LYS A 180 23.54 -16.66 6.27
C LYS A 180 25.06 -16.52 6.38
N LYS A 181 25.82 -17.16 5.49
CA LYS A 181 27.28 -17.04 5.42
C LYS A 181 27.72 -15.65 4.98
N VAL A 182 27.01 -15.06 4.03
CA VAL A 182 27.25 -13.69 3.56
C VAL A 182 26.94 -12.72 4.70
N LEU A 183 25.80 -12.88 5.38
CA LEU A 183 25.44 -12.05 6.52
C LEU A 183 26.44 -12.19 7.68
N ALA A 184 26.82 -13.41 8.05
CA ALA A 184 27.82 -13.68 9.07
C ALA A 184 29.16 -13.00 8.75
N SER A 185 29.60 -13.12 7.48
CA SER A 185 30.85 -12.50 7.02
C SER A 185 30.78 -10.96 6.99
N ALA A 186 29.68 -10.39 6.47
CA ALA A 186 29.49 -8.95 6.35
C ALA A 186 29.40 -8.26 7.72
N PHE A 187 28.64 -8.86 8.66
CA PHE A 187 28.51 -8.35 10.02
C PHE A 187 29.66 -8.78 10.95
N LYS A 188 30.60 -9.62 10.47
CA LYS A 188 31.70 -10.18 11.26
C LYS A 188 31.23 -10.89 12.54
N VAL A 189 30.15 -11.67 12.42
CA VAL A 189 29.55 -12.46 13.52
C VAL A 189 29.52 -13.94 13.15
N SER A 190 29.31 -14.82 14.12
CA SER A 190 29.12 -16.25 13.83
C SER A 190 27.74 -16.51 13.20
N GLU A 191 27.63 -17.60 12.41
CA GLU A 191 26.35 -18.02 11.83
C GLU A 191 25.29 -18.33 12.88
N ASP A 192 25.70 -18.75 14.09
CA ASP A 192 24.77 -19.05 15.19
C ASP A 192 24.10 -17.79 15.74
N VAL A 193 24.82 -16.66 15.75
CA VAL A 193 24.26 -15.34 16.13
C VAL A 193 23.25 -14.86 15.08
N ILE A 194 23.51 -15.10 13.79
CA ILE A 194 22.52 -14.84 12.73
C ILE A 194 21.30 -15.74 12.95
N ARG A 195 21.50 -17.04 13.19
CA ARG A 195 20.39 -17.99 13.36
C ARG A 195 19.50 -17.69 14.58
N SER A 196 20.07 -17.19 15.68
CA SER A 196 19.30 -16.90 16.91
C SER A 196 18.49 -15.61 16.83
N ASN A 197 18.98 -14.60 16.11
CA ASN A 197 18.33 -13.30 15.97
C ASN A 197 17.28 -13.24 14.85
N TYR A 198 17.41 -14.09 13.83
CA TYR A 198 16.47 -14.16 12.71
C TYR A 198 15.66 -15.47 12.76
N LYS A 199 14.58 -15.50 13.55
CA LYS A 199 13.59 -16.57 13.49
C LYS A 199 12.53 -16.23 12.45
N CYS A 200 12.51 -16.95 11.34
CA CYS A 200 11.36 -16.92 10.45
C CYS A 200 10.33 -17.98 10.88
N ASN A 201 9.11 -17.54 11.18
CA ASN A 201 8.03 -18.43 11.58
C ASN A 201 7.36 -19.00 10.32
N LYS A 202 7.59 -20.29 10.04
CA LYS A 202 6.97 -21.05 8.95
C LYS A 202 5.49 -21.42 9.17
N ALA A 203 4.77 -20.71 10.06
CA ALA A 203 3.46 -21.16 10.51
C ALA A 203 2.33 -20.86 9.51
N THR A 204 2.53 -19.96 8.53
CA THR A 204 1.40 -19.44 7.74
C THR A 204 1.75 -19.14 6.28
N GLY A 205 2.44 -20.00 5.53
CA GLY A 205 2.54 -19.91 4.05
C GLY A 205 3.02 -18.57 3.43
N TYR A 206 3.49 -17.66 4.26
CA TYR A 206 3.95 -16.31 3.99
C TYR A 206 4.98 -16.02 5.08
N ASP A 207 6.26 -15.95 4.68
CA ASP A 207 7.38 -15.76 5.59
C ASP A 207 7.40 -14.30 6.07
N THR A 208 6.79 -14.02 7.23
CA THR A 208 6.98 -12.76 7.94
C THR A 208 7.94 -13.01 9.10
N CYS A 209 9.16 -12.50 9.02
CA CYS A 209 10.14 -12.63 10.10
C CYS A 209 10.19 -11.32 10.92
N ILE A 210 9.72 -11.38 12.17
CA ILE A 210 9.72 -10.23 13.09
C ILE A 210 10.93 -10.33 14.02
N ALA A 211 11.74 -9.28 14.09
CA ALA A 211 12.78 -9.15 15.11
C ALA A 211 12.09 -8.99 16.48
N LYS A 212 12.45 -9.83 17.44
CA LYS A 212 11.85 -9.82 18.77
C LYS A 212 12.35 -8.61 19.54
N GLU A 213 11.55 -7.56 19.59
CA GLU A 213 11.72 -6.48 20.57
C GLU A 213 10.36 -6.10 21.16
N GLU A 214 10.27 -6.10 22.49
CA GLU A 214 9.06 -5.87 23.29
C GLU A 214 8.69 -4.37 23.33
N ASN A 215 8.48 -3.76 22.16
CA ASN A 215 8.06 -2.36 22.06
C ASN A 215 6.76 -2.23 21.26
N LYS A 216 6.10 -1.08 21.41
CA LYS A 216 4.84 -0.70 20.74
C LYS A 216 5.06 -0.43 19.25
N LEU A 217 5.26 -1.49 18.47
CA LEU A 217 5.77 -1.43 17.11
C LEU A 217 4.67 -1.61 16.07
N MET A 218 4.66 -0.73 15.08
CA MET A 218 3.92 -0.91 13.84
C MET A 218 4.87 -1.34 12.74
N ALA A 219 4.82 -2.63 12.38
CA ALA A 219 5.63 -3.23 11.33
C ALA A 219 4.86 -3.29 10.00
N ILE A 220 5.54 -2.97 8.90
CA ILE A 220 5.11 -3.32 7.55
C ILE A 220 5.81 -4.62 7.18
N GLY A 221 5.07 -5.74 7.15
CA GLY A 221 5.59 -6.99 6.61
C GLY A 221 5.41 -7.01 5.10
N GLY A 222 6.48 -7.26 4.34
CA GLY A 222 6.38 -7.65 2.94
C GLY A 222 6.01 -9.13 2.85
N SER A 223 5.19 -9.48 1.85
CA SER A 223 5.01 -10.86 1.44
C SER A 223 6.06 -11.18 0.36
N ILE A 224 7.07 -12.01 0.69
CA ILE A 224 7.95 -12.61 -0.32
C ILE A 224 7.14 -13.71 -1.02
N PRO A 225 6.95 -13.67 -2.37
CA PRO A 225 6.27 -14.73 -3.07
C PRO A 225 7.03 -16.06 -2.94
N GLU A 226 6.31 -17.14 -2.62
CA GLU A 226 6.86 -18.50 -2.64
C GLU A 226 7.43 -18.80 -4.02
N GLY A 227 8.75 -18.89 -4.13
CA GLY A 227 9.45 -19.17 -5.38
C GLY A 227 10.84 -18.55 -5.46
N PHE A 228 11.06 -17.38 -4.84
CA PHE A 228 12.35 -16.69 -4.91
C PHE A 228 13.47 -17.47 -4.21
N CYS A 229 13.15 -18.19 -3.13
CA CYS A 229 14.10 -18.98 -2.35
C CYS A 229 14.47 -20.34 -3.00
N ASN A 230 13.70 -20.81 -3.98
CA ASN A 230 13.97 -22.11 -4.63
C ASN A 230 14.85 -22.00 -5.89
N GLN A 231 15.01 -20.81 -6.47
CA GLN A 231 15.81 -20.62 -7.69
C GLN A 231 17.33 -20.72 -7.44
N GLN A 232 17.79 -20.46 -6.21
CA GLN A 232 19.24 -20.51 -5.87
C GLN A 232 19.74 -21.90 -5.46
N ARG A 233 18.90 -22.94 -5.57
CA ARG A 233 19.28 -24.32 -5.23
C ARG A 233 19.69 -25.17 -6.45
N GLN A 234 20.29 -24.57 -7.48
CA GLN A 234 21.02 -25.35 -8.48
C GLN A 234 22.48 -25.53 -8.05
N PRO A 235 22.94 -26.76 -7.76
CA PRO A 235 24.33 -27.00 -7.44
C PRO A 235 25.21 -26.78 -8.66
N ILE A 236 26.24 -25.94 -8.52
CA ILE A 236 27.36 -25.86 -9.45
C ILE A 236 28.05 -27.23 -9.43
N ALA A 237 27.78 -28.03 -10.46
CA ALA A 237 28.42 -29.33 -10.64
C ALA A 237 29.94 -29.12 -10.79
N SER A 238 30.69 -29.63 -9.82
CA SER A 238 32.15 -29.72 -9.87
C SER A 238 32.58 -30.55 -11.08
N ARG A 239 33.24 -29.90 -12.04
CA ARG A 239 34.05 -30.57 -13.06
C ARG A 239 35.26 -31.19 -12.35
N LYS A 240 35.21 -32.51 -12.10
CA LYS A 240 36.39 -33.29 -11.74
C LYS A 240 37.37 -33.25 -12.90
N LYS A 241 38.63 -32.91 -12.58
CA LYS A 241 39.80 -33.17 -13.42
C LYS A 241 39.88 -34.67 -13.70
N GLN A 242 40.03 -35.02 -14.97
CA GLN A 242 40.79 -36.17 -15.42
C GLN A 242 41.50 -35.78 -16.72
#